data_AF-A0AAD6BEJ6-F1
#
_entry.id   AF-A0AAD6BEJ6-F1
#
_cell.length_a   1.000
_cell.length_b   1.000
_cell.length_c   1.000
_cell.angle_alpha   90.00
_cell.angle_beta   90.00
_cell.angle_gamma   90.00
#
_symmetry.space_group_name_H-M   'P 1'
#
loop_
_entity.id
_entity.type
_entity.pdbx_description
1 polymer ?
#
loop_
_entity_poly.entity_id
_entity_poly.type
_entity_poly.pdbx_seq_one_letter_code
_entity_poly.pdbx_strand_id
1 'polypeptide(L)'
;MPTAIQQAVEKEERPMPDERRAFVNALVDQMMQHERNPTRAMCHSIVRLIVRSHPKSFADISRRGEVVGDGCPSHLQQVKTRVEYKTRNNTLARRRRSREGRRNTGVAGESRLTRGPVDQYGCVRWCPADLPEGETEATLEDSKRDLRNIYSEEGMGGAERAEPLMVRTYVILRRYLNRMPAPAMLEVKEEWPFLFSQRGLFSHFGLLTDVNILQKLQEALGQRGQTILHFSQKLDNPKIREVLASYDPEGSEKAACILQLLMVYFKEPTEKLMLEVDVSFF
;
A
#
# COMPACT_ATOMS: atom_id res chain seq x y z
N MET A 1 -4.53 23.68 -26.91
CA MET A 1 -5.20 22.36 -26.98
C MET A 1 -4.65 21.64 -28.22
N PRO A 2 -4.26 20.36 -28.15
CA PRO A 2 -3.71 19.65 -29.31
C PRO A 2 -4.71 19.62 -30.48
N THR A 3 -4.24 19.76 -31.72
CA THR A 3 -5.09 19.89 -32.92
C THR A 3 -6.02 18.69 -33.12
N ALA A 4 -5.54 17.47 -32.86
CA ALA A 4 -6.35 16.25 -32.93
C ALA A 4 -7.54 16.25 -31.94
N ILE A 5 -7.35 16.86 -30.75
CA ILE A 5 -8.41 17.00 -29.75
C ILE A 5 -9.45 18.03 -30.20
N GLN A 6 -9.02 19.10 -30.88
CA GLN A 6 -9.95 20.10 -31.44
C GLN A 6 -10.83 19.45 -32.49
N GLN A 7 -10.25 18.67 -33.41
CA GLN A 7 -10.99 17.94 -34.43
C GLN A 7 -11.97 16.92 -33.83
N ALA A 8 -11.57 16.16 -32.81
CA ALA A 8 -12.45 15.22 -32.13
C ALA A 8 -13.61 15.93 -31.40
N VAL A 9 -13.34 17.08 -30.79
CA VAL A 9 -14.37 17.91 -30.15
C VAL A 9 -15.34 18.51 -31.15
N GLU A 10 -14.84 19.01 -32.28
CA GLU A 10 -15.66 19.55 -33.38
C GLU A 10 -16.58 18.47 -33.99
N LYS A 11 -16.09 17.23 -34.08
CA LYS A 11 -16.88 16.07 -34.52
C LYS A 11 -17.79 15.52 -33.42
N GLU A 12 -17.74 16.08 -32.21
CA GLU A 12 -18.43 15.58 -31.01
C GLU A 12 -18.12 14.10 -30.67
N GLU A 13 -16.94 13.63 -31.07
CA GLU A 13 -16.48 12.26 -30.88
C GLU A 13 -15.52 12.15 -29.70
N ARG A 14 -15.39 10.92 -29.18
CA ARG A 14 -14.40 10.62 -28.14
C ARG A 14 -13.01 10.55 -28.77
N PRO A 15 -12.03 11.35 -28.31
CA PRO A 15 -10.68 11.30 -28.86
C PRO A 15 -10.02 9.93 -28.70
N MET A 16 -9.09 9.62 -29.60
CA MET A 16 -8.36 8.35 -29.54
C MET A 16 -7.50 8.25 -28.28
N PRO A 17 -7.17 7.04 -27.79
CA PRO A 17 -6.46 6.86 -26.52
C PRO A 17 -5.14 7.65 -26.42
N ASP A 18 -4.35 7.70 -27.50
CA ASP A 18 -3.06 8.40 -27.52
C ASP A 18 -3.22 9.92 -27.53
N GLU A 19 -4.20 10.44 -28.27
CA GLU A 19 -4.55 11.86 -28.29
C GLU A 19 -5.04 12.31 -26.91
N ARG A 20 -5.92 11.51 -26.28
CA ARG A 20 -6.42 11.77 -24.92
C ARG A 20 -5.27 11.77 -23.91
N ARG A 21 -4.29 10.89 -24.06
CA ARG A 21 -3.08 10.88 -23.22
C ARG A 21 -2.24 12.15 -23.41
N ALA A 22 -2.03 12.58 -24.65
CA ALA A 22 -1.32 13.82 -24.96
C ALA A 22 -2.03 15.05 -24.38
N PHE A 23 -3.36 15.09 -24.47
CA PHE A 23 -4.19 16.12 -23.83
C PHE A 23 -4.03 16.14 -22.31
N VAL A 24 -4.15 14.99 -21.65
CA VAL A 24 -3.98 14.88 -20.19
C VAL A 24 -2.59 15.33 -19.76
N ASN A 25 -1.55 15.00 -20.53
CA ASN A 25 -0.20 15.49 -20.28
C ASN A 25 -0.14 17.03 -20.32
N ALA A 26 -0.61 17.65 -21.40
CA ALA A 26 -0.59 19.11 -21.53
C ALA A 26 -1.42 19.81 -20.44
N LEU A 27 -2.60 19.25 -20.11
CA LEU A 27 -3.47 19.77 -19.06
C LEU A 27 -2.78 19.75 -17.69
N VAL A 28 -2.20 18.62 -17.31
CA VAL A 28 -1.49 18.49 -16.03
C VAL A 28 -0.28 19.40 -15.96
N ASP A 29 0.41 19.59 -17.08
CA ASP A 29 1.57 20.48 -17.17
C ASP A 29 1.17 21.93 -16.89
N GLN A 30 0.04 22.37 -17.43
CA GLN A 30 -0.52 23.69 -17.13
C GLN A 30 -1.02 23.81 -15.68
N MET A 31 -1.74 22.79 -15.18
CA MET A 31 -2.20 22.77 -13.78
C MET A 31 -1.03 22.91 -12.80
N MET A 32 0.09 22.25 -13.11
CA MET A 32 1.27 22.23 -12.25
C MET A 32 2.11 23.51 -12.30
N GLN A 33 1.86 24.42 -13.26
CA GLN A 33 2.43 25.77 -13.23
C GLN A 33 1.85 26.62 -12.09
N HIS A 34 0.60 26.36 -11.70
CA HIS A 34 -0.08 27.09 -10.63
C HIS A 34 0.02 26.39 -9.27
N GLU A 35 -0.11 25.06 -9.24
CA GLU A 35 -0.02 24.27 -8.02
C GLU A 35 0.86 23.05 -8.23
N ARG A 36 1.99 22.95 -7.51
CA ARG A 36 2.97 21.87 -7.70
C ARG A 36 2.42 20.49 -7.35
N ASN A 37 1.41 20.39 -6.49
CA ASN A 37 0.74 19.13 -6.17
C ASN A 37 -0.78 19.30 -6.05
N PRO A 38 -1.51 19.38 -7.18
CA PRO A 38 -2.93 19.70 -7.17
C PRO A 38 -3.74 18.61 -6.47
N THR A 39 -4.60 19.02 -5.52
CA THR A 39 -5.45 18.09 -4.77
C THR A 39 -6.47 17.40 -5.67
N ARG A 40 -7.09 16.30 -5.19
CA ARG A 40 -8.15 15.62 -5.96
C ARG A 40 -9.33 16.55 -6.26
N ALA A 41 -9.70 17.41 -5.32
CA ALA A 41 -10.77 18.39 -5.49
C ALA A 41 -10.44 19.39 -6.61
N MET A 42 -9.23 19.95 -6.63
CA MET A 42 -8.79 20.88 -7.69
C MET A 42 -8.79 20.22 -9.07
N CYS A 43 -8.29 18.98 -9.16
CA CYS A 43 -8.32 18.23 -10.41
C CYS A 43 -9.77 17.96 -10.87
N HIS A 44 -10.67 17.65 -9.94
CA HIS A 44 -12.07 17.41 -10.24
C HIS A 44 -12.79 18.67 -10.72
N SER A 45 -12.54 19.83 -10.12
CA SER A 45 -13.10 21.11 -10.58
C SER A 45 -12.73 21.41 -12.05
N ILE A 46 -11.48 21.18 -12.43
CA ILE A 46 -10.99 21.42 -13.80
C ILE A 46 -11.57 20.39 -14.76
N VAL A 47 -11.54 19.10 -14.40
CA VAL A 47 -12.14 18.03 -15.22
C VAL A 47 -13.62 18.27 -15.43
N ARG A 48 -14.34 18.71 -14.39
CA ARG A 48 -15.77 19.01 -14.47
C ARG A 48 -16.05 20.17 -15.41
N LEU A 49 -15.18 21.16 -15.50
CA LEU A 49 -15.30 22.25 -16.47
C LEU A 49 -15.16 21.71 -17.91
N ILE A 50 -14.13 20.90 -18.16
CA ILE A 50 -13.88 20.30 -19.48
C ILE A 50 -15.05 19.42 -19.94
N VAL A 51 -15.54 18.55 -19.04
CA VAL A 51 -16.67 17.66 -19.33
C VAL A 51 -17.95 18.45 -19.57
N ARG A 52 -18.18 19.57 -18.87
CA ARG A 52 -19.33 20.45 -19.11
C ARG A 52 -19.27 21.15 -20.47
N SER A 53 -18.08 21.58 -20.89
CA SER A 53 -17.88 22.22 -22.19
C SER A 53 -18.01 21.24 -23.35
N HIS A 54 -17.52 20.00 -23.17
CA HIS A 54 -17.45 19.00 -24.23
C HIS A 54 -17.87 17.61 -23.72
N PRO A 55 -19.17 17.42 -23.39
CA PRO A 55 -19.64 16.20 -22.73
C PRO A 55 -19.49 14.96 -23.62
N LYS A 56 -19.80 15.06 -24.92
CA LYS A 56 -19.73 13.92 -25.84
C LYS A 56 -18.29 13.39 -26.02
N SER A 57 -17.29 14.27 -25.95
CA SER A 57 -15.89 13.91 -26.13
C SER A 57 -15.21 13.42 -24.85
N PHE A 58 -15.57 13.95 -23.67
CA PHE A 58 -14.83 13.68 -22.42
C PHE A 58 -15.63 13.01 -21.31
N ALA A 59 -16.97 13.02 -21.35
CA ALA A 59 -17.79 12.39 -20.33
C ALA A 59 -17.70 10.87 -20.38
N ASP A 60 -17.92 10.25 -19.23
CA ASP A 60 -18.20 8.82 -19.14
C ASP A 60 -19.66 8.56 -19.52
N ILE A 61 -19.84 7.94 -20.69
CA ILE A 61 -21.16 7.61 -21.25
C ILE A 61 -21.35 6.10 -21.16
N SER A 62 -22.53 5.67 -20.72
CA SER A 62 -22.92 4.25 -20.59
C SER A 62 -23.19 3.64 -21.98
N ARG A 63 -23.30 2.31 -22.05
CA ARG A 63 -23.71 1.62 -23.29
C ARG A 63 -25.10 2.04 -23.80
N ARG A 64 -25.91 2.67 -22.95
CA ARG A 64 -27.25 3.18 -23.28
C ARG A 64 -27.25 4.67 -23.66
N GLY A 65 -26.07 5.32 -23.74
CA GLY A 65 -25.94 6.73 -24.09
C GLY A 65 -26.12 7.71 -22.92
N GLU A 66 -26.28 7.20 -21.69
CA GLU A 66 -26.49 8.03 -20.50
C GLU A 66 -25.15 8.41 -19.84
N VAL A 67 -25.04 9.64 -19.32
CA VAL A 67 -23.85 10.07 -18.57
C VAL A 67 -23.79 9.33 -17.23
N VAL A 68 -22.67 8.67 -16.95
CA VAL A 68 -22.44 7.91 -15.72
C VAL A 68 -22.03 8.87 -14.60
N GLY A 69 -22.90 9.03 -13.60
CA GLY A 69 -22.66 9.93 -12.47
C GLY A 69 -22.54 11.39 -12.94
N ASP A 70 -21.41 12.03 -12.65
CA ASP A 70 -21.09 13.39 -13.14
C ASP A 70 -20.25 13.39 -14.43
N GLY A 71 -20.03 12.22 -15.05
CA GLY A 71 -19.25 12.04 -16.28
C GLY A 71 -17.75 12.26 -16.13
N CYS A 72 -17.27 12.61 -14.95
CA CYS A 72 -15.87 12.93 -14.67
C CYS A 72 -14.95 11.77 -14.23
N PRO A 73 -15.41 10.58 -13.75
CA PRO A 73 -14.53 9.62 -13.08
C PRO A 73 -13.30 9.16 -13.87
N SER A 74 -13.44 8.73 -15.12
CA SER A 74 -12.32 8.23 -15.92
C SER A 74 -11.31 9.32 -16.23
N HIS A 75 -11.79 10.51 -16.55
CA HIS A 75 -10.92 11.63 -16.89
C HIS A 75 -10.19 12.17 -15.65
N LEU A 76 -10.89 12.25 -14.52
CA LEU A 76 -10.29 12.57 -13.22
C LEU A 76 -9.21 11.56 -12.85
N GLN A 77 -9.44 10.27 -13.05
CA GLN A 77 -8.46 9.25 -12.75
C GLN A 77 -7.19 9.41 -13.61
N GLN A 78 -7.34 9.64 -14.91
CA GLN A 78 -6.21 9.88 -15.81
C GLN A 78 -5.37 11.10 -15.39
N VAL A 79 -6.03 12.22 -15.06
CA VAL A 79 -5.37 13.44 -14.57
C VAL A 79 -4.65 13.19 -13.25
N LYS A 80 -5.29 12.52 -12.27
CA LYS A 80 -4.65 12.22 -10.97
C LYS A 80 -3.45 11.30 -11.10
N THR A 81 -3.58 10.24 -11.89
CA THR A 81 -2.47 9.33 -12.15
C THR A 81 -1.29 10.07 -12.79
N ARG A 82 -1.55 10.99 -13.73
CA ARG A 82 -0.47 11.79 -14.34
C ARG A 82 0.19 12.77 -13.37
N VAL A 83 -0.59 13.43 -12.51
CA VAL A 83 -0.07 14.26 -11.40
C VAL A 83 0.83 13.44 -10.49
N GLU A 84 0.40 12.24 -10.09
CA GLU A 84 1.19 11.33 -9.25
C GLU A 84 2.50 10.91 -9.93
N TYR A 85 2.48 10.63 -11.24
CA TYR A 85 3.70 10.37 -11.99
C TYR A 85 4.68 11.56 -12.01
N LYS A 86 4.20 12.79 -12.21
CA LYS A 86 5.08 13.98 -12.20
C LYS A 86 5.63 14.31 -10.81
N THR A 87 4.86 14.03 -9.78
CA THR A 87 5.22 14.32 -8.38
C THR A 87 6.02 13.19 -7.72
N ARG A 88 6.28 12.08 -8.43
CA ARG A 88 6.93 10.86 -7.91
C ARG A 88 8.28 11.10 -7.25
N ASN A 89 9.04 12.12 -7.69
CA ASN A 89 10.38 12.43 -7.18
C ASN A 89 10.43 13.62 -6.19
N ASN A 90 9.28 14.20 -5.82
CA ASN A 90 9.23 15.35 -4.91
C ASN A 90 8.75 14.93 -3.52
N THR A 91 9.69 14.47 -2.69
CA THR A 91 9.45 13.95 -1.32
C THR A 91 8.84 15.01 -0.39
N LEU A 92 9.12 16.30 -0.61
CA LEU A 92 8.61 17.41 0.23
C LEU A 92 7.17 17.80 -0.13
N ALA A 93 6.79 17.78 -1.41
CA ALA A 93 5.45 18.13 -1.86
C ALA A 93 4.39 17.06 -1.56
N ARG A 94 4.82 15.86 -1.11
CA ARG A 94 3.94 14.69 -0.93
C ARG A 94 3.35 14.54 0.47
N ARG A 95 3.75 15.37 1.44
CA ARG A 95 3.13 15.36 2.78
C ARG A 95 1.66 15.78 2.64
N ARG A 96 0.74 14.80 2.65
CA ARG A 96 -0.68 15.10 2.89
C ARG A 96 -0.73 15.70 4.29
N ARG A 97 -1.10 16.97 4.40
CA ARG A 97 -1.39 17.59 5.70
C ARG A 97 -2.34 16.64 6.45
N SER A 98 -1.97 16.29 7.69
CA SER A 98 -2.83 15.50 8.56
C SER A 98 -4.21 16.17 8.59
N ARG A 99 -5.27 15.38 8.45
CA ARG A 99 -6.62 15.86 8.76
C ARG A 99 -6.64 16.12 10.26
N GLU A 100 -6.37 17.35 10.64
CA GLU A 100 -6.60 17.85 11.99
C GLU A 100 -8.11 17.77 12.25
N GLY A 101 -8.55 16.68 12.87
CA GLY A 101 -9.98 16.42 13.00
C GLY A 101 -10.34 14.98 13.34
N ARG A 102 -9.82 14.48 14.45
CA ARG A 102 -10.52 13.62 15.43
C ARG A 102 -9.52 13.23 16.51
N ARG A 103 -9.44 14.08 17.54
CA ARG A 103 -8.92 13.67 18.85
C ARG A 103 -9.86 12.57 19.33
N ASN A 104 -9.47 11.31 19.15
CA ASN A 104 -10.09 10.23 19.91
C ASN A 104 -9.57 10.37 21.33
N THR A 105 -10.43 10.89 22.21
CA THR A 105 -10.31 10.73 23.65
C THR A 105 -10.31 9.24 23.98
N GLY A 106 -9.13 8.68 24.22
CA GLY A 106 -8.95 7.27 24.56
C GLY A 106 -7.73 7.10 25.45
N VAL A 107 -8.00 7.01 26.75
CA VAL A 107 -7.24 6.41 27.87
C VAL A 107 -5.72 6.59 27.88
N ALA A 108 -5.25 7.34 28.89
CA ALA A 108 -3.85 7.47 29.26
C ALA A 108 -3.23 6.10 29.60
N GLY A 109 -2.10 5.76 28.98
CA GLY A 109 -1.32 4.57 29.37
C GLY A 109 -0.30 4.08 28.35
N GLU A 110 -0.51 4.28 27.05
CA GLU A 110 0.46 3.89 26.02
C GLU A 110 1.03 5.14 25.34
N SER A 111 2.35 5.28 25.33
CA SER A 111 3.06 6.24 24.47
C SER A 111 2.85 5.84 23.00
N ARG A 112 1.65 6.07 22.48
CA ARG A 112 1.38 5.93 21.05
C ARG A 112 2.00 7.13 20.37
N LEU A 113 3.20 6.90 19.83
CA LEU A 113 3.87 7.78 18.88
C LEU A 113 2.81 8.31 17.88
N THR A 114 2.58 9.61 17.91
CA THR A 114 1.47 10.25 17.19
C THR A 114 1.49 9.89 15.70
N ARG A 115 0.31 9.60 15.14
CA ARG A 115 0.18 9.20 13.73
C ARG A 115 0.62 10.37 12.83
N GLY A 116 1.75 10.19 12.16
CA GLY A 116 2.29 11.15 11.20
C GLY A 116 1.40 11.33 9.97
N PRO A 117 1.60 12.42 9.20
CA PRO A 117 0.93 12.60 7.91
C PRO A 117 1.21 11.41 6.98
N VAL A 118 0.17 10.89 6.33
CA VAL A 118 0.30 9.76 5.39
C VAL A 118 1.08 10.22 4.15
N ASP A 119 2.20 9.56 3.89
CA ASP A 119 3.08 9.75 2.75
C ASP A 119 2.66 8.84 1.55
N GLN A 120 3.62 8.42 0.72
CA GLN A 120 3.42 7.56 -0.43
C GLN A 120 2.88 6.16 -0.02
N TYR A 121 1.81 5.71 -0.67
CA TYR A 121 1.23 4.37 -0.50
C TYR A 121 0.76 4.00 0.92
N GLY A 122 0.42 4.98 1.75
CA GLY A 122 -0.14 4.69 3.07
C GLY A 122 0.90 4.58 4.19
N CYS A 123 2.19 4.78 3.91
CA CYS A 123 3.17 4.88 4.99
C CYS A 123 2.98 6.19 5.75
N VAL A 124 3.25 6.19 7.05
CA VAL A 124 3.19 7.37 7.92
C VAL A 124 4.60 7.81 8.36
N ARG A 125 5.60 6.94 8.17
CA ARG A 125 7.00 7.16 8.59
C ARG A 125 7.99 6.72 7.50
N TRP A 126 7.75 7.06 6.24
CA TRP A 126 8.64 6.68 5.12
C TRP A 126 10.08 7.19 5.27
N CYS A 127 10.27 8.42 5.74
CA CYS A 127 11.58 9.06 5.90
C CYS A 127 11.56 9.96 7.16
N PRO A 128 11.68 9.36 8.36
CA PRO A 128 11.76 10.13 9.60
C PRO A 128 13.04 10.98 9.61
N ALA A 129 12.91 12.25 10.01
CA ALA A 129 14.04 13.17 10.11
C ALA A 129 14.64 13.14 11.53
N ASP A 130 13.76 13.14 12.52
CA ASP A 130 14.11 13.26 13.94
C ASP A 130 14.63 11.93 14.49
N LEU A 131 15.67 12.03 15.32
CA LEU A 131 16.17 10.90 16.11
C LEU A 131 15.23 10.66 17.31
N PRO A 132 15.15 9.43 17.84
CA PRO A 132 14.42 9.18 19.08
C PRO A 132 14.97 10.03 20.24
N GLU A 133 14.14 10.35 21.23
CA GLU A 133 14.55 11.16 22.38
C GLU A 133 15.75 10.54 23.12
N GLY A 134 16.77 11.35 23.40
CA GLY A 134 18.00 10.90 24.06
C GLY A 134 19.00 10.19 23.14
N GLU A 135 18.68 9.99 21.87
CA GLU A 135 19.57 9.32 20.90
C GLU A 135 20.43 10.31 20.11
N THR A 136 21.60 9.82 19.72
CA THR A 136 22.51 10.45 18.78
C THR A 136 22.79 9.50 17.62
N GLU A 137 23.34 10.00 16.52
CA GLU A 137 23.71 9.12 15.40
C GLU A 137 24.70 8.02 15.86
N ALA A 138 25.62 8.35 16.77
CA ALA A 138 26.59 7.42 17.33
C ALA A 138 25.93 6.28 18.13
N THR A 139 24.97 6.61 19.01
CA THR A 139 24.27 5.60 19.83
C THR A 139 23.40 4.68 18.97
N LEU A 140 22.87 5.18 17.85
CA LEU A 140 22.13 4.37 16.88
C LEU A 140 23.04 3.45 16.07
N GLU A 141 24.23 3.91 15.65
CA GLU A 141 25.22 3.06 14.99
C GLU A 141 25.79 1.98 15.94
N ASP A 142 25.95 2.30 17.23
CA ASP A 142 26.29 1.31 18.25
C ASP A 142 25.18 0.26 18.39
N SER A 143 23.92 0.69 18.45
CA SER A 143 22.76 -0.23 18.47
C SER A 143 22.68 -1.11 17.21
N LYS A 144 23.06 -0.56 16.04
CA LYS A 144 23.16 -1.33 14.79
C LYS A 144 24.29 -2.35 14.84
N ARG A 145 25.42 -2.03 15.46
CA ARG A 145 26.51 -3.00 15.69
C ARG A 145 26.04 -4.13 16.60
N ASP A 146 25.31 -3.82 17.66
CA ASP A 146 24.73 -4.82 18.56
C ASP A 146 23.76 -5.75 17.83
N LEU A 147 22.92 -5.22 16.92
CA LEU A 147 22.07 -6.04 16.05
C LEU A 147 22.88 -7.06 15.25
N ARG A 148 24.04 -6.67 14.71
CA ARG A 148 24.89 -7.61 13.96
C ARG A 148 25.56 -8.64 14.87
N ASN A 149 25.95 -8.24 16.07
CA ASN A 149 26.53 -9.16 17.06
C ASN A 149 25.50 -10.23 17.45
N ILE A 150 24.26 -9.84 17.77
CA ILE A 150 23.16 -10.77 18.07
C ILE A 150 22.96 -11.75 16.91
N TYR A 151 22.96 -11.27 15.66
CA TYR A 151 22.82 -12.14 14.50
C TYR A 151 24.01 -13.09 14.31
N SER A 152 25.23 -12.65 14.60
CA SER A 152 26.42 -13.49 14.53
C SER A 152 26.43 -14.60 15.60
N GLU A 153 25.89 -14.33 16.78
CA GLU A 153 25.87 -15.26 17.92
C GLU A 153 24.69 -16.25 17.82
N GLU A 154 23.50 -15.76 17.44
CA GLU A 154 22.24 -16.50 17.56
C GLU A 154 21.51 -16.69 16.21
N GLY A 155 22.02 -16.11 15.12
CA GLY A 155 21.33 -16.07 13.85
C GLY A 155 19.96 -15.41 13.96
N MET A 156 18.95 -16.00 13.31
CA MET A 156 17.55 -15.53 13.41
C MET A 156 16.90 -15.84 14.78
N GLY A 157 17.52 -16.68 15.62
CA GLY A 157 17.03 -16.99 16.96
C GLY A 157 17.01 -15.77 17.88
N GLY A 158 17.92 -14.81 17.68
CA GLY A 158 18.00 -13.57 18.44
C GLY A 158 16.98 -12.50 18.08
N ALA A 159 15.98 -12.80 17.23
CA ALA A 159 14.99 -11.83 16.74
C ALA A 159 14.14 -11.21 17.85
N GLU A 160 13.99 -11.89 18.99
CA GLU A 160 13.31 -11.33 20.16
C GLU A 160 14.09 -10.17 20.77
N ARG A 161 15.36 -10.40 21.06
CA ARG A 161 16.30 -9.38 21.59
C ARG A 161 16.58 -8.26 20.59
N ALA A 162 16.56 -8.57 19.30
CA ALA A 162 16.86 -7.61 18.25
C ALA A 162 15.73 -6.60 18.00
N GLU A 163 14.47 -6.95 18.24
CA GLU A 163 13.34 -6.09 17.87
C GLU A 163 13.35 -4.70 18.53
N PRO A 164 13.59 -4.55 19.85
CA PRO A 164 13.69 -3.22 20.46
C PRO A 164 14.78 -2.36 19.81
N LEU A 165 15.93 -2.97 19.47
CA LEU A 165 17.02 -2.29 18.77
C LEU A 165 16.63 -1.91 17.34
N MET A 166 15.91 -2.77 16.62
CA MET A 166 15.37 -2.46 15.28
C MET A 166 14.39 -1.27 15.32
N VAL A 167 13.53 -1.21 16.34
CA VAL A 167 12.60 -0.07 16.55
C VAL A 167 13.39 1.21 16.84
N ARG A 168 14.38 1.15 17.74
CA ARG A 168 15.24 2.28 18.11
C ARG A 168 16.03 2.81 16.92
N THR A 169 16.59 1.92 16.10
CA THR A 169 17.41 2.25 14.92
C THR A 169 16.58 2.49 13.66
N TYR A 170 15.25 2.52 13.75
CA TYR A 170 14.35 2.65 12.60
C TYR A 170 14.71 3.82 11.67
N VAL A 171 15.10 4.98 12.24
CA VAL A 171 15.47 6.17 11.46
C VAL A 171 16.67 5.93 10.55
N ILE A 172 17.75 5.32 11.07
CA ILE A 172 18.95 5.04 10.27
C ILE A 172 18.73 3.88 9.30
N LEU A 173 17.88 2.89 9.65
CA LEU A 173 17.44 1.85 8.73
C LEU A 173 16.68 2.44 7.53
N ARG A 174 15.71 3.34 7.77
CA ARG A 174 14.97 4.00 6.68
C ARG A 174 15.86 4.88 5.83
N ARG A 175 16.81 5.62 6.42
CA ARG A 175 17.83 6.37 5.68
C ARG A 175 18.67 5.46 4.80
N TYR A 176 19.09 4.30 5.32
CA TYR A 176 19.84 3.29 4.55
C TYR A 176 19.04 2.74 3.36
N LEU A 177 17.80 2.31 3.59
CA LEU A 177 16.93 1.77 2.55
C LEU A 177 16.53 2.79 1.48
N ASN A 178 16.46 4.07 1.83
CA ASN A 178 16.10 5.16 0.92
C ASN A 178 17.30 5.77 0.17
N ARG A 179 18.51 5.19 0.31
CA ARG A 179 19.70 5.65 -0.42
C ARG A 179 19.46 5.60 -1.93
N MET A 180 20.15 6.49 -2.63
CA MET A 180 20.17 6.54 -4.09
C MET A 180 21.65 6.51 -4.53
N PRO A 181 22.12 5.45 -5.20
CA PRO A 181 21.37 4.26 -5.62
C PRO A 181 20.86 3.42 -4.43
N ALA A 182 19.79 2.65 -4.66
CA ALA A 182 19.24 1.75 -3.66
C ALA A 182 20.26 0.64 -3.33
N PRO A 183 20.41 0.25 -2.05
CA PRO A 183 21.33 -0.81 -1.65
C PRO A 183 20.89 -2.15 -2.24
N ALA A 184 21.86 -3.02 -2.54
CA ALA A 184 21.55 -4.36 -3.02
C ALA A 184 20.88 -5.18 -1.91
N MET A 185 19.99 -6.12 -2.28
CA MET A 185 19.27 -6.93 -1.29
C MET A 185 20.23 -7.73 -0.38
N LEU A 186 21.36 -8.20 -0.93
CA LEU A 186 22.39 -8.90 -0.17
C LEU A 186 23.01 -8.00 0.91
N GLU A 187 23.37 -6.76 0.55
CA GLU A 187 23.90 -5.76 1.48
C GLU A 187 22.87 -5.42 2.56
N VAL A 188 21.59 -5.29 2.21
CA VAL A 188 20.52 -5.06 3.20
C VAL A 188 20.45 -6.22 4.19
N LYS A 189 20.60 -7.46 3.73
CA LYS A 189 20.58 -8.65 4.59
C LYS A 189 21.79 -8.72 5.51
N GLU A 190 22.96 -8.27 5.06
CA GLU A 190 24.18 -8.21 5.87
C GLU A 190 24.18 -7.05 6.89
N GLU A 191 23.65 -5.89 6.49
CA GLU A 191 23.60 -4.69 7.33
C GLU A 191 22.42 -4.69 8.31
N TRP A 192 21.30 -5.31 7.94
CA TRP A 192 20.04 -5.34 8.68
C TRP A 192 19.40 -6.73 8.67
N PRO A 193 20.08 -7.77 9.19
CA PRO A 193 19.64 -9.15 9.05
C PRO A 193 18.25 -9.40 9.63
N PHE A 194 17.94 -8.78 10.77
CA PHE A 194 16.64 -8.94 11.43
C PHE A 194 15.46 -8.32 10.70
N LEU A 195 15.67 -7.49 9.66
CA LEU A 195 14.59 -7.08 8.76
C LEU A 195 13.96 -8.28 8.02
N PHE A 196 14.69 -9.39 7.91
CA PHE A 196 14.26 -10.64 7.29
C PHE A 196 13.75 -11.66 8.31
N SER A 197 13.66 -11.29 9.59
CA SER A 197 12.92 -12.06 10.59
C SER A 197 11.44 -11.68 10.56
N GLN A 198 10.54 -12.60 10.90
CA GLN A 198 9.10 -12.31 10.95
C GLN A 198 8.79 -11.16 11.93
N ARG A 199 9.39 -11.18 13.13
CA ARG A 199 9.24 -10.13 14.15
C ARG A 199 9.73 -8.77 13.63
N GLY A 200 10.96 -8.73 13.10
CA GLY A 200 11.54 -7.48 12.58
C GLY A 200 10.79 -6.92 11.36
N LEU A 201 10.32 -7.79 10.45
CA LEU A 201 9.52 -7.39 9.30
C LEU A 201 8.19 -6.76 9.73
N PHE A 202 7.47 -7.40 10.66
CA PHE A 202 6.18 -6.89 11.15
C PHE A 202 6.34 -5.63 11.98
N SER A 203 7.36 -5.56 12.83
CA SER A 203 7.68 -4.36 13.61
C SER A 203 8.01 -3.17 12.68
N HIS A 204 8.88 -3.38 11.68
CA HIS A 204 9.20 -2.37 10.67
C HIS A 204 7.95 -1.94 9.87
N PHE A 205 7.11 -2.89 9.44
CA PHE A 205 5.87 -2.59 8.73
C PHE A 205 4.89 -1.78 9.59
N GLY A 206 4.75 -2.13 10.85
CA GLY A 206 3.91 -1.43 11.83
C GLY A 206 4.38 0.01 12.02
N LEU A 207 5.68 0.24 12.19
CA LEU A 207 6.23 1.59 12.26
C LEU A 207 6.05 2.37 10.96
N LEU A 208 6.23 1.71 9.81
CA LEU A 208 6.13 2.33 8.50
C LEU A 208 4.71 2.77 8.18
N THR A 209 3.70 1.98 8.54
CA THR A 209 2.31 2.14 8.07
C THR A 209 1.29 2.48 9.16
N ASP A 210 1.66 2.35 10.44
CA ASP A 210 0.75 2.39 11.60
C ASP A 210 -0.32 1.29 11.53
N VAL A 211 -0.01 0.18 10.86
CA VAL A 211 -0.90 -0.97 10.69
C VAL A 211 -0.29 -2.20 11.33
N ASN A 212 -0.98 -2.73 12.36
CA ASN A 212 -0.69 -4.07 12.85
C ASN A 212 -1.24 -5.11 11.85
N ILE A 213 -0.36 -5.60 10.98
CA ILE A 213 -0.74 -6.50 9.87
C ILE A 213 -1.31 -7.83 10.36
N LEU A 214 -0.77 -8.37 11.45
CA LEU A 214 -1.23 -9.63 12.03
C LEU A 214 -2.66 -9.50 12.55
N GLN A 215 -2.92 -8.46 13.34
CA GLN A 215 -4.27 -8.18 13.83
C GLN A 215 -5.23 -7.91 12.67
N LYS A 216 -4.82 -7.12 11.67
CA LYS A 216 -5.67 -6.80 10.51
C LYS A 216 -5.99 -8.02 9.67
N LEU A 217 -5.04 -8.93 9.51
CA LEU A 217 -5.27 -10.19 8.80
C LEU A 217 -6.30 -11.04 9.54
N GLN A 218 -6.17 -11.20 10.86
CA GLN A 218 -7.15 -11.93 11.68
C GLN A 218 -8.54 -11.30 11.61
N GLU A 219 -8.65 -9.97 11.76
CA GLU A 219 -9.92 -9.25 11.62
C GLU A 219 -10.56 -9.45 10.24
N ALA A 220 -9.76 -9.36 9.17
CA ALA A 220 -10.24 -9.54 7.80
C ALA A 220 -10.72 -10.97 7.54
N LEU A 221 -9.98 -11.97 8.02
CA LEU A 221 -10.37 -13.38 7.95
C LEU A 221 -11.67 -13.63 8.71
N GLY A 222 -11.85 -13.05 9.91
CA GLY A 222 -13.10 -13.16 10.66
C GLY A 222 -14.30 -12.52 9.94
N GLN A 223 -14.14 -11.30 9.44
CA GLN A 223 -15.24 -10.53 8.83
C GLN A 223 -15.58 -10.98 7.40
N ARG A 224 -14.58 -11.33 6.61
CA ARG A 224 -14.72 -11.63 5.16
C ARG A 224 -14.59 -13.11 4.85
N GLY A 225 -14.06 -13.92 5.77
CA GLY A 225 -13.88 -15.35 5.57
C GLY A 225 -15.16 -16.08 5.19
N GLN A 226 -16.28 -15.72 5.83
CA GLN A 226 -17.58 -16.31 5.47
C GLN A 226 -18.01 -15.97 4.04
N THR A 227 -17.69 -14.75 3.58
CA THR A 227 -17.96 -14.34 2.19
C THR A 227 -17.13 -15.15 1.20
N ILE A 228 -15.85 -15.39 1.53
CA ILE A 228 -14.94 -16.22 0.70
C ILE A 228 -15.42 -17.67 0.66
N LEU A 229 -15.85 -18.25 1.78
CA LEU A 229 -16.41 -19.59 1.83
C LEU A 229 -17.64 -19.73 0.94
N HIS A 230 -18.62 -18.84 1.12
CA HIS A 230 -19.86 -18.86 0.33
C HIS A 230 -19.59 -18.60 -1.16
N PHE A 231 -18.63 -17.74 -1.50
CA PHE A 231 -18.20 -17.55 -2.88
C PHE A 231 -17.58 -18.84 -3.45
N SER A 232 -16.70 -19.48 -2.69
CA SER A 232 -15.99 -20.70 -3.11
C SER A 232 -16.95 -21.87 -3.36
N GLN A 233 -18.01 -22.00 -2.55
CA GLN A 233 -19.07 -23.00 -2.73
C GLN A 233 -19.81 -22.89 -4.08
N LYS A 234 -19.80 -21.71 -4.70
CA LYS A 234 -20.44 -21.46 -6.01
C LYS A 234 -19.52 -21.73 -7.20
N LEU A 235 -18.25 -21.99 -6.96
CA LEU A 235 -17.27 -22.22 -8.01
C LEU A 235 -17.28 -23.69 -8.41
N ASP A 236 -17.38 -23.95 -9.72
CA ASP A 236 -17.18 -25.28 -10.27
C ASP A 236 -15.68 -25.55 -10.48
N ASN A 237 -14.99 -25.84 -9.37
CA ASN A 237 -13.58 -26.22 -9.38
C ASN A 237 -13.39 -27.46 -8.49
N PRO A 238 -12.86 -28.58 -9.02
CA PRO A 238 -12.70 -29.82 -8.26
C PRO A 238 -11.78 -29.66 -7.05
N LYS A 239 -10.68 -28.90 -7.17
CA LYS A 239 -9.74 -28.66 -6.06
C LYS A 239 -10.37 -27.81 -4.96
N ILE A 240 -11.20 -26.83 -5.32
CA ILE A 240 -11.94 -26.03 -4.33
C ILE A 240 -12.95 -26.91 -3.58
N ARG A 241 -13.64 -27.82 -4.29
CA ARG A 241 -14.55 -28.79 -3.66
C ARG A 241 -13.84 -29.70 -2.68
N GLU A 242 -12.64 -30.15 -3.01
CA GLU A 242 -11.79 -30.96 -2.13
C GLU A 242 -11.45 -30.22 -0.83
N VAL A 243 -10.96 -28.99 -0.93
CA VAL A 243 -10.66 -28.14 0.26
C VAL A 243 -11.91 -27.87 1.11
N LEU A 244 -13.07 -27.67 0.47
CA LEU A 244 -14.33 -27.48 1.21
C LEU A 244 -14.82 -28.77 1.89
N ALA A 245 -14.58 -29.93 1.29
CA ALA A 245 -14.97 -31.22 1.84
C ALA A 245 -14.11 -31.63 3.04
N SER A 246 -12.85 -31.22 3.08
CA SER A 246 -11.94 -31.43 4.21
C SER A 246 -12.13 -30.43 5.35
N TYR A 247 -12.92 -29.36 5.16
CA TYR A 247 -13.15 -28.35 6.18
C TYR A 247 -14.27 -28.75 7.14
N ASP A 248 -13.90 -29.00 8.39
CA ASP A 248 -14.84 -29.16 9.50
C ASP A 248 -15.00 -27.83 10.27
N PRO A 249 -16.19 -27.21 10.31
CA PRO A 249 -16.43 -25.96 11.03
C PRO A 249 -16.14 -26.01 12.53
N GLU A 250 -16.22 -27.20 13.16
CA GLU A 250 -16.03 -27.37 14.60
C GLU A 250 -14.59 -27.74 14.98
N GLY A 251 -13.89 -28.51 14.15
CA GLY A 251 -12.51 -28.96 14.41
C GLY A 251 -11.42 -28.25 13.60
N SER A 252 -11.73 -27.64 12.46
CA SER A 252 -10.71 -27.07 11.56
C SER A 252 -10.46 -25.58 11.79
N GLU A 253 -9.20 -25.15 11.65
CA GLU A 253 -8.86 -23.73 11.67
C GLU A 253 -9.43 -23.02 10.44
N LYS A 254 -10.47 -22.20 10.65
CA LYS A 254 -11.14 -21.43 9.59
C LYS A 254 -10.18 -20.58 8.76
N ALA A 255 -9.15 -20.00 9.40
CA ALA A 255 -8.13 -19.20 8.72
C ALA A 255 -7.34 -20.03 7.69
N ALA A 256 -6.91 -21.23 8.07
CA ALA A 256 -6.19 -22.15 7.20
C ALA A 256 -7.03 -22.56 5.98
N CYS A 257 -8.30 -22.93 6.19
CA CYS A 257 -9.22 -23.25 5.10
C CYS A 257 -9.39 -22.07 4.13
N ILE A 258 -9.62 -20.84 4.63
CA ILE A 258 -9.75 -19.66 3.78
C ILE A 258 -8.47 -19.43 2.96
N LEU A 259 -7.30 -19.57 3.58
CA LEU A 259 -6.02 -19.41 2.88
C LEU A 259 -5.85 -20.47 1.79
N GLN A 260 -6.16 -21.75 2.06
CA GLN A 260 -6.14 -22.83 1.06
C GLN A 260 -7.08 -22.54 -0.12
N LEU A 261 -8.30 -22.07 0.16
CA LEU A 261 -9.25 -21.69 -0.89
C LEU A 261 -8.73 -20.55 -1.76
N LEU A 262 -8.14 -19.52 -1.16
CA LEU A 262 -7.54 -18.41 -1.90
C LEU A 262 -6.37 -18.89 -2.75
N MET A 263 -5.51 -19.76 -2.21
CA MET A 263 -4.39 -20.32 -2.95
C MET A 263 -4.84 -21.12 -4.16
N VAL A 264 -5.80 -22.04 -3.98
CA VAL A 264 -6.35 -22.83 -5.09
C VAL A 264 -7.02 -21.93 -6.12
N TYR A 265 -7.75 -20.90 -5.68
CA TYR A 265 -8.40 -19.94 -6.57
C TYR A 265 -7.40 -19.16 -7.42
N PHE A 266 -6.30 -18.70 -6.82
CA PHE A 266 -5.23 -17.98 -7.52
C PHE A 266 -4.19 -18.90 -8.18
N LYS A 267 -4.36 -20.22 -8.07
CA LYS A 267 -3.44 -21.25 -8.62
C LYS A 267 -2.04 -21.17 -8.00
N GLU A 268 -1.96 -20.75 -6.74
CA GLU A 268 -0.74 -20.75 -5.96
C GLU A 268 -0.40 -22.18 -5.48
N PRO A 269 0.88 -22.57 -5.45
CA PRO A 269 1.30 -23.89 -5.00
C PRO A 269 1.11 -24.03 -3.48
N THR A 270 0.09 -24.78 -3.07
CA THR A 270 -0.30 -25.06 -1.68
C THR A 270 0.85 -25.57 -0.82
N GLU A 271 1.68 -26.44 -1.39
CA GLU A 271 2.76 -27.16 -0.72
C GLU A 271 3.99 -26.28 -0.45
N LYS A 272 4.04 -25.07 -1.04
CA LYS A 272 5.18 -24.15 -0.90
C LYS A 272 4.95 -23.06 0.15
N LEU A 273 3.71 -22.81 0.55
CA LEU A 273 3.35 -21.74 1.48
C LEU A 273 2.74 -22.25 2.78
N MET A 274 2.16 -23.46 2.78
CA MET A 274 1.68 -24.13 3.99
C MET A 274 2.47 -25.40 4.24
N LEU A 275 2.86 -25.57 5.50
CA LEU A 275 3.41 -26.82 6.02
C LEU A 275 2.28 -27.56 6.71
N GLU A 276 1.82 -28.66 6.12
CA GLU A 276 0.92 -29.59 6.81
C GLU A 276 1.75 -30.40 7.80
N VAL A 277 1.42 -30.28 9.09
CA VAL A 277 2.09 -31.03 10.16
C VAL A 277 1.13 -32.11 10.62
N ASP A 278 1.49 -33.38 10.42
CA ASP A 278 0.74 -34.51 10.96
C ASP A 278 0.77 -34.44 12.49
N VAL A 279 -0.40 -34.25 13.11
CA VAL A 279 -0.54 -34.14 14.58
C VAL A 279 -0.51 -35.52 15.25
N SER A 280 -0.22 -36.57 14.50
CA SER A 280 -0.22 -37.99 14.93
C SER A 280 0.85 -38.37 15.97
N PHE A 281 1.60 -37.40 16.53
CA PHE A 281 2.71 -37.63 17.47
C PHE A 281 2.68 -36.75 18.74
N PHE A 282 1.50 -36.32 19.18
CA PHE A 282 1.32 -35.80 20.55
C PHE A 282 0.39 -36.69 21.37
#